data_AF-A0A679FQD7-F1
#
_entry.id   AF-A0A679FQD7-F1
#
_cell.length_a   1.000
_cell.length_b   1.000
_cell.length_c   1.000
_cell.angle_alpha   90.00
_cell.angle_beta   90.00
_cell.angle_gamma   90.00
#
_symmetry.space_group_name_H-M   'P 1'
#
loop_
_entity.id
_entity.type
_entity.pdbx_description
1 polymer ?
#
loop_
_entity_poly.entity_id
_entity_poly.type
_entity_poly.pdbx_seq_one_letter_code
_entity_poly.pdbx_strand_id
1 'polypeptide(L)'
;MFLNTIETYRPPQDIHVIRGNLNPLSFEELISKSKSPYREENWASIAYSVVSSILRPYPDEHLGRMIKSKLSMEELSSVTVGALHFKTQVGNRLCCEWTREIRYFTNAGLLGGFGIFAIKLTREVDEVSLLRVIGSLMQMKFLSDGISNRALIALIKPDDFWSLVYAEVNMNIKLPSRYMKSANLNIYFFEEPDNFFDTILRGGSVEIVDHKCTTIQIRLAY
;
A
#
# COMPACT_ATOMS: atom_id res chain seq x y z
N MET A 1 20.97 -2.57 -5.34
CA MET A 1 21.01 -2.86 -3.89
C MET A 1 20.33 -4.21 -3.63
N PHE A 2 20.85 -5.04 -2.73
CA PHE A 2 20.20 -6.30 -2.29
C PHE A 2 19.83 -6.21 -0.80
N LEU A 3 18.56 -6.45 -0.47
CA LEU A 3 18.07 -6.47 0.90
C LEU A 3 18.12 -7.91 1.45
N ASN A 4 19.12 -8.16 2.31
CA ASN A 4 19.41 -9.48 2.87
C ASN A 4 18.52 -9.87 4.07
N THR A 5 17.80 -8.92 4.66
CA THR A 5 16.95 -9.13 5.83
C THR A 5 15.58 -9.67 5.39
N ILE A 6 15.03 -10.61 6.15
CA ILE A 6 13.64 -11.05 6.02
C ILE A 6 12.90 -10.51 7.23
N GLU A 7 12.01 -9.55 7.01
CA GLU A 7 11.12 -9.10 8.07
C GLU A 7 10.15 -10.23 8.44
N THR A 8 10.05 -10.57 9.72
CA THR A 8 9.09 -11.57 10.19
C THR A 8 7.72 -10.92 10.35
N TYR A 9 6.73 -11.25 9.52
CA TYR A 9 5.38 -10.70 9.66
C TYR A 9 4.83 -10.94 11.08
N ARG A 10 4.45 -9.86 11.76
CA ARG A 10 3.69 -9.91 13.01
C ARG A 10 2.27 -9.42 12.74
N PRO A 11 1.24 -10.10 13.28
CA PRO A 11 -0.13 -9.62 13.18
C PRO A 11 -0.23 -8.19 13.75
N PRO A 12 -1.05 -7.33 13.14
CA PRO A 12 -1.11 -5.93 13.52
C PRO A 12 -1.73 -5.75 14.91
N GLN A 13 -1.22 -4.75 15.63
CA GLN A 13 -1.78 -4.25 16.88
C GLN A 13 -2.42 -2.89 16.60
N ASP A 14 -3.48 -2.54 17.35
CA ASP A 14 -4.17 -1.25 17.26
C ASP A 14 -4.68 -0.88 15.86
N ILE A 15 -5.66 -1.66 15.37
CA ILE A 15 -6.38 -1.28 14.14
C ILE A 15 -7.31 -0.10 14.37
N HIS A 16 -7.34 0.79 13.39
CA HIS A 16 -8.22 1.93 13.31
C HIS A 16 -9.10 1.80 12.08
N VAL A 17 -10.42 1.86 12.27
CA VAL A 17 -11.38 1.79 11.18
C VAL A 17 -11.51 3.18 10.55
N ILE A 18 -11.27 3.25 9.24
CA ILE A 18 -11.58 4.41 8.41
C ILE A 18 -13.06 4.28 8.07
N ARG A 19 -13.90 5.09 8.72
CA ARG A 19 -15.37 4.95 8.62
C ARG A 19 -15.86 5.14 7.18
N GLY A 20 -16.71 4.22 6.73
CA GLY A 20 -17.70 4.44 5.67
C GLY A 20 -17.53 3.59 4.40
N ASN A 21 -18.67 3.37 3.74
CA ASN A 21 -18.83 2.70 2.45
C ASN A 21 -18.03 3.37 1.35
N LEU A 22 -16.82 2.87 1.11
CA LEU A 22 -15.95 3.33 0.04
C LEU A 22 -16.58 3.01 -1.31
N ASN A 23 -16.80 4.06 -2.09
CA ASN A 23 -17.13 3.97 -3.50
C ASN A 23 -15.92 4.47 -4.32
N PRO A 24 -15.71 3.95 -5.54
CA PRO A 24 -14.75 4.55 -6.46
C PRO A 24 -15.07 6.03 -6.68
N LEU A 25 -14.06 6.87 -6.57
CA LEU A 25 -14.15 8.31 -6.77
C LEU A 25 -14.41 8.61 -8.24
N SER A 26 -15.13 9.69 -8.50
CA SER A 26 -15.15 10.31 -9.83
C SER A 26 -13.77 10.86 -10.20
N PHE A 27 -13.56 11.11 -11.50
CA PHE A 27 -12.32 11.70 -12.01
C PHE A 27 -11.95 13.00 -11.26
N GLU A 28 -12.90 13.94 -11.11
CA GLU A 28 -12.66 15.23 -10.47
C GLU A 28 -12.31 15.08 -8.98
N GLU A 29 -12.98 14.18 -8.26
CA GLU A 29 -12.70 13.92 -6.84
C GLU A 29 -11.33 13.30 -6.63
N LEU A 30 -10.91 12.41 -7.53
CA LEU A 30 -9.60 11.76 -7.47
C LEU A 30 -8.49 12.80 -7.62
N ILE A 31 -8.58 13.68 -8.63
CA ILE A 31 -7.62 14.77 -8.85
C ILE A 31 -7.64 15.77 -7.69
N SER A 32 -8.82 16.15 -7.21
CA SER A 32 -8.96 17.09 -6.09
C SER A 32 -8.31 16.54 -4.81
N LYS A 33 -8.57 15.27 -4.48
CA LYS A 33 -7.96 14.62 -3.31
C LYS A 33 -6.46 14.41 -3.49
N SER A 34 -5.96 14.14 -4.70
CA SER A 34 -4.53 13.92 -4.92
C SER A 34 -3.69 15.18 -4.78
N LYS A 35 -4.30 16.36 -5.02
CA LYS A 35 -3.68 17.68 -4.78
C LYS A 35 -3.67 18.10 -3.30
N SER A 36 -4.54 17.51 -2.49
CA SER A 36 -4.67 17.87 -1.08
C SER A 36 -3.52 17.30 -0.24
N PRO A 37 -3.15 17.95 0.88
CA PRO A 37 -2.24 17.37 1.86
C PRO A 37 -2.70 15.97 2.30
N TYR A 38 -1.75 15.11 2.66
CA TYR A 38 -2.06 13.72 2.99
C TYR A 38 -3.12 13.63 4.11
N ARG A 39 -4.18 12.86 3.83
CA ARG A 39 -5.15 12.40 4.83
C ARG A 39 -5.44 10.93 4.59
N GLU A 40 -5.52 10.16 5.67
CA GLU A 40 -5.69 8.70 5.62
C GLU A 40 -6.98 8.32 4.87
N GLU A 41 -8.06 9.07 5.09
CA GLU A 41 -9.36 8.85 4.44
C GLU A 41 -9.29 9.13 2.93
N ASN A 42 -8.56 10.18 2.54
CA ASN A 42 -8.35 10.52 1.13
C ASN A 42 -7.52 9.45 0.44
N TRP A 43 -6.42 9.03 1.08
CA TRP A 43 -5.56 8.00 0.53
C TRP A 43 -6.30 6.66 0.38
N ALA A 44 -7.05 6.24 1.39
CA ALA A 44 -7.89 5.04 1.33
C ALA A 44 -8.87 5.09 0.16
N SER A 45 -9.50 6.25 -0.09
CA SER A 45 -10.44 6.45 -1.20
C SER A 45 -9.76 6.44 -2.57
N ILE A 46 -8.63 7.15 -2.72
CA ILE A 46 -7.85 7.19 -3.96
C ILE A 46 -7.37 5.79 -4.31
N ALA A 47 -6.70 5.11 -3.36
CA ALA A 47 -6.19 3.77 -3.56
C ALA A 47 -7.29 2.78 -3.92
N TYR A 48 -8.45 2.84 -3.24
CA TYR A 48 -9.58 1.97 -3.55
C TYR A 48 -10.11 2.20 -4.96
N SER A 49 -10.21 3.46 -5.39
CA SER A 49 -10.67 3.81 -6.74
C SER A 49 -9.79 3.20 -7.82
N VAL A 50 -8.46 3.18 -7.59
CA VAL A 50 -7.48 2.64 -8.53
C VAL A 50 -7.49 1.11 -8.57
N VAL A 51 -7.65 0.46 -7.41
CA VAL A 51 -7.43 -0.99 -7.29
C VAL A 51 -8.70 -1.83 -7.13
N SER A 52 -9.87 -1.22 -6.97
CA SER A 52 -11.13 -1.91 -6.66
C SER A 52 -11.46 -3.07 -7.60
N SER A 53 -11.18 -2.93 -8.89
CA SER A 53 -11.47 -3.96 -9.92
C SER A 53 -10.64 -5.24 -9.78
N ILE A 54 -9.49 -5.18 -9.12
CA ILE A 54 -8.55 -6.30 -8.93
C ILE A 54 -8.56 -6.83 -7.51
N LEU A 55 -9.27 -6.19 -6.58
CA LEU A 55 -9.42 -6.69 -5.22
C LEU A 55 -10.21 -8.00 -5.22
N ARG A 56 -9.75 -8.95 -4.40
CA ARG A 56 -10.37 -10.27 -4.24
C ARG A 56 -10.56 -10.58 -2.75
N PRO A 57 -11.66 -11.26 -2.37
CA PRO A 57 -11.80 -11.77 -1.02
C PRO A 57 -10.62 -12.69 -0.67
N TYR A 58 -10.07 -12.54 0.54
CA TYR A 58 -9.10 -13.50 1.09
C TYR A 58 -9.36 -13.76 2.57
N PRO A 59 -9.04 -14.96 3.07
CA PRO A 59 -9.23 -15.31 4.47
C PRO A 59 -8.09 -14.77 5.35
N ASP A 60 -8.43 -14.01 6.38
CA ASP A 60 -7.56 -13.69 7.52
C ASP A 60 -8.41 -13.64 8.80
N GLU A 61 -8.46 -14.76 9.51
CA GLU A 61 -9.30 -14.94 10.70
C GLU A 61 -8.87 -14.05 11.87
N HIS A 62 -7.58 -13.71 11.95
CA HIS A 62 -7.08 -12.87 13.03
C HIS A 62 -7.58 -11.44 12.85
N LEU A 63 -7.34 -10.87 11.67
CA LEU A 63 -7.76 -9.52 11.35
C LEU A 63 -9.30 -9.42 11.28
N GLY A 64 -9.98 -10.46 10.78
CA GLY A 64 -11.44 -10.55 10.80
C GLY A 64 -12.04 -10.51 12.21
N ARG A 65 -11.41 -11.17 13.20
CA ARG A 65 -11.82 -11.07 14.61
C ARG A 65 -11.62 -9.67 15.18
N MET A 66 -10.54 -9.00 14.82
CA MET A 66 -10.28 -7.64 15.27
C MET A 66 -11.27 -6.62 14.68
N ILE A 67 -11.65 -6.75 13.40
CA ILE A 67 -12.70 -5.90 12.81
C ILE A 67 -14.01 -6.06 13.58
N LYS A 68 -14.40 -7.31 13.86
CA LYS A 68 -15.62 -7.65 14.62
C LYS A 68 -15.60 -7.15 16.07
N SER A 69 -14.43 -6.90 16.66
CA SER A 69 -14.34 -6.32 18.01
C SER A 69 -14.35 -4.79 18.03
N LYS A 70 -14.14 -4.14 16.88
CA LYS A 70 -14.12 -2.68 16.73
C LYS A 70 -15.43 -2.10 16.18
N LEU A 71 -16.25 -2.91 15.53
CA LEU A 71 -17.53 -2.52 14.94
C LEU A 71 -18.66 -3.31 15.58
N SER A 72 -19.81 -2.68 15.78
CA SER A 72 -21.03 -3.40 16.11
C SER A 72 -21.46 -4.29 14.92
N MET A 73 -22.29 -5.30 15.18
CA MET A 73 -22.84 -6.15 14.12
C MET A 73 -23.72 -5.35 13.14
N GLU A 74 -24.41 -4.32 13.64
CA GLU A 74 -25.23 -3.41 12.83
C GLU A 74 -24.35 -2.55 11.92
N GLU A 75 -23.26 -1.99 12.45
CA GLU A 75 -22.27 -1.25 11.65
C GLU A 75 -21.68 -2.15 10.57
N LEU A 76 -21.18 -3.34 10.94
CA LEU A 76 -20.53 -4.25 9.99
C LEU A 76 -21.49 -4.74 8.90
N SER A 77 -22.75 -5.01 9.23
CA SER A 77 -23.75 -5.47 8.25
C SER A 77 -24.14 -4.37 7.25
N SER A 78 -24.03 -3.10 7.63
CA SER A 78 -24.26 -1.94 6.75
C SER A 78 -23.09 -1.57 5.84
N VAL A 79 -21.92 -2.20 6.05
CA VAL A 79 -20.69 -1.93 5.27
C VAL A 79 -20.70 -2.73 3.97
N THR A 80 -20.80 -2.03 2.84
CA THR A 80 -20.50 -2.53 1.50
C THR A 80 -19.00 -2.75 1.37
N VAL A 81 -18.20 -1.69 1.56
CA VAL A 81 -16.74 -1.75 1.61
C VAL A 81 -16.23 -0.74 2.64
N GLY A 82 -15.53 -1.23 3.65
CA GLY A 82 -14.84 -0.40 4.64
C GLY A 82 -13.33 -0.44 4.43
N ALA A 83 -12.63 0.49 5.08
CA ALA A 83 -11.18 0.45 5.20
C ALA A 83 -10.75 0.48 6.66
N LEU A 84 -9.60 -0.11 6.92
CA LEU A 84 -8.90 0.00 8.18
C LEU A 84 -7.44 0.29 7.92
N HIS A 85 -6.78 0.90 8.89
CA HIS A 85 -5.34 1.08 8.86
C HIS A 85 -4.72 0.66 10.18
N PHE A 86 -3.44 0.28 10.11
CA PHE A 86 -2.62 -0.04 11.27
C PHE A 86 -1.17 0.31 10.99
N LYS A 87 -0.42 0.60 12.05
CA LYS A 87 1.02 0.83 11.95
C LYS A 87 1.69 -0.50 11.63
N THR A 88 2.57 -0.50 10.62
CA THR A 88 3.37 -1.70 10.34
C THR A 88 4.58 -1.76 11.27
N GLN A 89 5.16 -2.94 11.42
CA GLN A 89 6.43 -3.12 12.13
C GLN A 89 7.65 -2.60 11.35
N VAL A 90 7.50 -2.32 10.06
CA VAL A 90 8.58 -1.80 9.22
C VAL A 90 8.82 -0.36 9.62
N GLY A 91 9.91 -0.12 10.33
CA GLY A 91 10.29 1.21 10.75
C GLY A 91 11.80 1.37 10.74
N ASN A 92 12.26 2.53 10.32
CA ASN A 92 13.62 2.97 10.51
C ASN A 92 13.54 4.38 11.11
N ARG A 93 13.88 4.52 12.41
CA ARG A 93 13.76 5.80 13.13
C ARG A 93 14.56 6.94 12.49
N LEU A 94 15.57 6.62 11.67
CA LEU A 94 16.37 7.59 10.93
C LEU A 94 15.73 8.01 9.60
N CYS A 95 14.71 7.28 9.15
CA CYS A 95 14.06 7.45 7.85
C CYS A 95 12.56 7.80 7.95
N CYS A 96 11.80 7.07 8.75
CA CYS A 96 10.35 7.17 8.82
C CYS A 96 9.87 7.27 10.26
N GLU A 97 8.94 8.18 10.50
CA GLU A 97 8.24 8.36 11.77
C GLU A 97 7.31 7.16 12.00
N TRP A 98 6.60 6.78 10.93
CA TRP A 98 5.75 5.61 10.89
C TRP A 98 5.59 5.10 9.47
N THR A 99 5.21 3.84 9.38
CA THR A 99 4.63 3.24 8.17
C THR A 99 3.28 2.65 8.54
N ARG A 100 2.32 2.70 7.62
CA ARG A 100 0.98 2.18 7.79
C ARG A 100 0.60 1.30 6.62
N GLU A 101 -0.23 0.31 6.88
CA GLU A 101 -0.91 -0.49 5.87
C GLU A 101 -2.40 -0.19 5.95
N ILE A 102 -3.03 -0.05 4.79
CA ILE A 102 -4.48 0.07 4.65
C ILE A 102 -4.99 -1.26 4.08
N ARG A 103 -6.05 -1.79 4.69
CA ARG A 103 -6.77 -2.96 4.18
C ARG A 103 -8.24 -2.63 4.00
N TYR A 104 -8.82 -3.21 2.96
CA TYR A 104 -10.25 -3.09 2.69
C TYR A 104 -10.98 -4.33 3.16
N PHE A 105 -12.23 -4.17 3.57
CA PHE A 105 -13.08 -5.26 4.02
C PHE A 105 -14.52 -5.05 3.61
N THR A 106 -15.27 -6.14 3.60
CA THR A 106 -16.73 -6.19 3.45
C THR A 106 -17.30 -6.93 4.66
N ASN A 107 -18.63 -7.03 4.76
CA ASN A 107 -19.26 -7.90 5.76
C ASN A 107 -18.84 -9.39 5.63
N ALA A 108 -18.38 -9.83 4.45
CA ALA A 108 -17.97 -11.20 4.17
C ALA A 108 -16.50 -11.48 4.53
N GLY A 109 -15.70 -10.44 4.75
CA GLY A 109 -14.28 -10.59 5.07
C GLY A 109 -13.40 -9.55 4.37
N LEU A 110 -12.10 -9.82 4.34
CA LEU A 110 -11.09 -8.90 3.83
C LEU A 110 -10.91 -9.00 2.33
N LEU A 111 -10.48 -7.88 1.74
CA LEU A 111 -10.16 -7.74 0.34
C LEU A 111 -8.64 -7.56 0.20
N GLY A 112 -8.02 -8.41 -0.63
CA GLY A 112 -6.59 -8.43 -0.91
C GLY A 112 -6.33 -8.35 -2.40
N GLY A 113 -5.09 -8.63 -2.82
CA GLY A 113 -4.68 -8.54 -4.22
C GLY A 113 -3.94 -7.24 -4.59
N PHE A 114 -3.82 -6.30 -3.65
CA PHE A 114 -2.94 -5.14 -3.76
C PHE A 114 -2.43 -4.70 -2.38
N GLY A 115 -1.18 -4.25 -2.28
CA GLY A 115 -0.65 -3.65 -1.05
C GLY A 115 -0.90 -2.15 -1.02
N ILE A 116 -1.59 -1.64 -0.01
CA ILE A 116 -1.80 -0.19 0.15
C ILE A 116 -1.06 0.25 1.40
N PHE A 117 -0.08 1.14 1.24
CA PHE A 117 0.75 1.61 2.33
C PHE A 117 0.84 3.12 2.37
N ALA A 118 1.30 3.63 3.50
CA ALA A 118 1.74 5.00 3.66
C ALA A 118 3.03 5.04 4.49
N ILE A 119 3.95 5.94 4.15
CA ILE A 119 5.22 6.16 4.83
C ILE A 119 5.32 7.64 5.18
N LYS A 120 5.40 7.98 6.46
CA LYS A 120 5.71 9.34 6.90
C LYS A 120 7.20 9.46 7.16
N LEU A 121 7.87 10.32 6.41
CA LEU A 121 9.28 10.60 6.56
C LEU A 121 9.53 11.49 7.78
N THR A 122 10.61 11.22 8.52
CA THR A 122 11.03 12.09 9.63
C THR A 122 11.68 13.39 9.16
N ARG A 123 12.31 13.36 7.98
CA ARG A 123 13.07 14.46 7.36
C ARG A 123 13.31 14.12 5.89
N GLU A 124 14.07 14.93 5.17
CA GLU A 124 14.69 14.48 3.92
C GLU A 124 15.66 13.34 4.22
N VAL A 125 15.47 12.21 3.52
CA VAL A 125 16.17 10.95 3.78
C VAL A 125 16.97 10.53 2.57
N ASP A 126 18.06 9.80 2.82
CA ASP A 126 18.83 9.21 1.75
C ASP A 126 18.02 8.12 1.02
N GLU A 127 18.26 8.02 -0.28
CA GLU A 127 17.55 7.08 -1.15
C GLU A 127 17.69 5.62 -0.68
N VAL A 128 18.86 5.24 -0.16
CA VAL A 128 19.14 3.86 0.26
C VAL A 128 18.23 3.46 1.43
N SER A 129 18.09 4.32 2.43
CA SER A 129 17.20 4.11 3.57
C SER A 129 15.74 3.97 3.14
N LEU A 130 15.28 4.82 2.22
CA LEU A 130 13.91 4.78 1.70
C LEU A 130 13.63 3.49 0.91
N LEU A 131 14.54 3.11 0.00
CA LEU A 131 14.44 1.88 -0.77
C LEU A 131 14.42 0.64 0.15
N ARG A 132 15.16 0.67 1.27
CA ARG A 132 15.12 -0.40 2.27
C ARG A 132 13.75 -0.50 2.93
N VAL A 133 13.14 0.63 3.33
CA VAL A 133 11.79 0.63 3.94
C VAL A 133 10.75 0.10 2.96
N ILE A 134 10.75 0.57 1.70
CA ILE A 134 9.83 0.10 0.66
C ILE A 134 10.02 -1.40 0.40
N GLY A 135 11.27 -1.85 0.27
CA GLY A 135 11.59 -3.27 0.11
C GLY A 135 11.08 -4.14 1.26
N SER A 136 11.29 -3.71 2.50
CA SER A 136 10.79 -4.40 3.70
C SER A 136 9.25 -4.47 3.73
N LEU A 137 8.54 -3.40 3.35
CA LEU A 137 7.07 -3.41 3.24
C LEU A 137 6.60 -4.43 2.20
N MET A 138 7.26 -4.47 1.03
CA MET A 138 6.95 -5.44 -0.02
C MET A 138 7.21 -6.87 0.45
N GLN A 139 8.34 -7.15 1.09
CA GLN A 139 8.63 -8.46 1.68
C GLN A 139 7.56 -8.88 2.69
N MET A 140 7.20 -7.98 3.61
CA MET A 140 6.15 -8.23 4.61
C MET A 140 4.81 -8.54 3.94
N LYS A 141 4.46 -7.82 2.87
CA LYS A 141 3.23 -8.04 2.11
C LYS A 141 3.19 -9.41 1.44
N PHE A 142 4.31 -9.81 0.84
CA PHE A 142 4.46 -11.13 0.23
C PHE A 142 4.28 -12.25 1.24
N LEU A 143 4.78 -12.07 2.46
CA LEU A 143 4.68 -13.05 3.53
C LEU A 143 3.28 -13.11 4.17
N SER A 144 2.49 -12.03 4.11
CA SER A 144 1.21 -11.94 4.81
C SER A 144 0.02 -12.48 4.02
N ASP A 145 -0.06 -12.26 2.71
CA ASP A 145 -1.19 -12.75 1.89
C ASP A 145 -0.80 -13.52 0.62
N GLY A 146 0.49 -13.57 0.25
CA GLY A 146 1.03 -14.43 -0.81
C GLY A 146 0.51 -14.20 -2.24
N ILE A 147 -0.39 -13.24 -2.47
CA ILE A 147 -1.16 -13.13 -3.71
C ILE A 147 -0.84 -11.84 -4.49
N SER A 148 -0.45 -10.76 -3.82
CA SER A 148 -0.12 -9.50 -4.51
C SER A 148 1.38 -9.31 -4.68
N ASN A 149 1.82 -9.08 -5.92
CA ASN A 149 3.16 -8.61 -6.23
C ASN A 149 3.27 -7.09 -6.34
N ARG A 150 2.18 -6.34 -6.11
CA ARG A 150 2.08 -4.90 -6.35
C ARG A 150 1.67 -4.14 -5.10
N ALA A 151 2.16 -2.91 -4.98
CA ALA A 151 1.73 -1.98 -3.96
C ALA A 151 1.68 -0.52 -4.45
N LEU A 152 0.74 0.23 -3.87
CA LEU A 152 0.64 1.67 -3.93
C LEU A 152 1.05 2.19 -2.56
N ILE A 153 1.92 3.18 -2.53
CA ILE A 153 2.48 3.72 -1.31
C ILE A 153 2.39 5.24 -1.38
N ALA A 154 1.71 5.86 -0.41
CA ALA A 154 1.79 7.30 -0.20
C ALA A 154 3.07 7.63 0.56
N LEU A 155 4.00 8.34 -0.06
CA LEU A 155 5.23 8.83 0.57
C LEU A 155 5.02 10.25 1.06
N ILE A 156 4.88 10.43 2.36
CA ILE A 156 4.52 11.70 2.99
C ILE A 156 5.79 12.40 3.48
N LYS A 157 6.06 13.57 2.91
CA LYS A 157 7.18 14.44 3.28
C LYS A 157 6.90 15.11 4.65
N PRO A 158 7.93 15.70 5.30
CA PRO A 158 7.75 16.35 6.61
C PRO A 158 6.68 17.45 6.62
N ASP A 159 6.50 18.16 5.51
CA ASP A 159 5.54 19.24 5.27
C ASP A 159 4.13 18.77 4.86
N ASP A 160 3.85 17.47 4.95
CA ASP A 160 2.57 16.81 4.61
C ASP A 160 2.21 16.81 3.11
N PHE A 161 3.08 17.35 2.25
CA PHE A 161 3.06 17.02 0.83
C PHE A 161 3.38 15.54 0.66
N TRP A 162 2.80 14.92 -0.37
CA TRP A 162 3.00 13.51 -0.60
C TRP A 162 3.22 13.19 -2.06
N SER A 163 3.99 12.13 -2.28
CA SER A 163 4.31 11.59 -3.59
C SER A 163 3.78 10.17 -3.68
N LEU A 164 3.43 9.75 -4.90
CA LEU A 164 2.93 8.42 -5.14
C LEU A 164 4.10 7.50 -5.47
N VAL A 165 4.15 6.36 -4.80
CA VAL A 165 5.12 5.30 -5.11
C VAL A 165 4.36 4.05 -5.54
N TYR A 166 4.68 3.58 -6.74
CA TYR A 166 4.24 2.28 -7.23
C TYR A 166 5.39 1.27 -7.11
N ALA A 167 5.12 0.13 -6.49
CA ALA A 167 6.11 -0.90 -6.25
C ALA A 167 5.61 -2.24 -6.81
N GLU A 168 6.40 -2.90 -7.65
CA GLU A 168 6.05 -4.18 -8.27
C GLU A 168 7.21 -5.16 -8.17
N VAL A 169 6.94 -6.32 -7.59
CA VAL A 169 7.85 -7.46 -7.63
C VAL A 169 7.65 -8.20 -8.94
N ASN A 170 8.72 -8.22 -9.73
CA ASN A 170 8.77 -9.01 -10.95
C ASN A 170 9.00 -10.47 -10.58
N MET A 171 7.89 -11.20 -10.45
CA MET A 171 7.93 -12.65 -10.28
C MET A 171 8.11 -13.30 -11.63
N ASN A 172 9.21 -14.02 -11.79
CA ASN A 172 9.40 -14.92 -12.92
C ASN A 172 8.36 -16.05 -12.79
N ILE A 173 7.23 -15.91 -13.50
CA ILE A 173 6.00 -16.73 -13.43
C ILE A 173 6.27 -18.24 -13.55
N LYS A 174 7.44 -18.61 -14.08
CA LYS A 174 7.89 -19.99 -14.28
C LYS A 174 8.21 -20.74 -12.99
N LEU A 175 8.46 -20.06 -11.87
CA LEU A 175 8.80 -20.70 -10.60
C LEU A 175 7.66 -20.52 -9.60
N PRO A 176 7.13 -21.61 -9.00
CA PRO A 176 6.21 -21.50 -7.88
C PRO A 176 6.82 -20.64 -6.78
N SER A 177 6.03 -19.75 -6.16
CA SER A 177 6.48 -18.77 -5.15
C SER A 177 7.34 -19.38 -4.04
N ARG A 178 7.07 -20.63 -3.65
CA ARG A 178 7.84 -21.42 -2.67
C ARG A 178 9.31 -21.68 -3.03
N TYR A 179 9.71 -21.50 -4.30
CA TYR A 179 11.10 -21.67 -4.75
C TYR A 179 11.81 -20.34 -5.02
N MET A 180 11.12 -19.20 -4.96
CA MET A 180 11.73 -17.90 -5.16
C MET A 180 12.41 -17.42 -3.87
N LYS A 181 13.74 -17.54 -3.81
CA LYS A 181 14.53 -17.01 -2.70
C LYS A 181 14.68 -15.49 -2.76
N SER A 182 14.73 -14.93 -3.95
CA SER A 182 14.80 -13.50 -4.19
C SER A 182 14.03 -13.11 -5.45
N ALA A 183 13.65 -11.83 -5.53
CA ALA A 183 12.99 -11.26 -6.69
C ALA A 183 13.43 -9.81 -6.90
N ASN A 184 13.29 -9.34 -8.14
CA ASN A 184 13.49 -7.94 -8.46
C ASN A 184 12.23 -7.16 -8.06
N LEU A 185 12.43 -6.08 -7.34
CA LEU A 185 11.41 -5.10 -6.98
C LEU A 185 11.68 -3.82 -7.78
N ASN A 186 10.76 -3.49 -8.68
CA ASN A 186 10.73 -2.23 -9.39
C ASN A 186 9.96 -1.21 -8.55
N ILE A 187 10.51 -0.01 -8.42
CA ILE A 187 9.93 1.08 -7.62
C ILE A 187 9.90 2.32 -8.50
N TYR A 188 8.71 2.90 -8.64
CA TYR A 188 8.43 4.09 -9.45
C TYR A 188 7.97 5.20 -8.51
N PHE A 189 8.63 6.35 -8.56
CA PHE A 189 8.33 7.52 -7.75
C PHE A 189 7.73 8.61 -8.64
N PHE A 190 6.50 9.01 -8.34
CA PHE A 190 5.78 10.11 -8.97
C PHE A 190 5.67 11.25 -7.97
N GLU A 191 6.44 12.32 -8.17
CA GLU A 191 6.51 13.42 -7.21
C GLU A 191 5.20 14.18 -7.08
N GLU A 192 4.46 14.29 -8.19
CA GLU A 192 3.16 14.96 -8.34
C GLU A 192 2.05 13.92 -8.60
N PRO A 193 1.38 13.41 -7.55
CA PRO A 193 0.34 12.39 -7.71
C PRO A 193 -0.82 12.85 -8.62
N ASP A 194 -1.17 14.13 -8.58
CA ASP A 194 -2.25 14.69 -9.37
C ASP A 194 -1.92 14.76 -10.86
N ASN A 195 -0.68 15.11 -11.23
CA ASN A 195 -0.21 15.06 -12.60
C ASN A 195 -0.22 13.63 -13.14
N PHE A 196 0.23 12.67 -12.32
CA PHE A 196 0.11 11.25 -12.64
C PHE A 196 -1.34 10.84 -12.91
N PHE A 197 -2.25 11.11 -11.98
CA PHE A 197 -3.64 10.70 -12.13
C PHE A 197 -4.35 11.41 -13.29
N ASP A 198 -4.14 12.72 -13.48
CA ASP A 198 -4.77 13.48 -14.59
C ASP A 198 -4.32 12.91 -15.94
N THR A 199 -3.02 12.64 -16.09
CA THR A 199 -2.46 12.07 -17.32
C THR A 199 -3.03 10.69 -17.63
N ILE A 200 -2.99 9.77 -16.66
CA ILE A 200 -3.42 8.38 -16.86
C ILE A 200 -4.93 8.29 -17.12
N LEU A 201 -5.74 9.02 -16.34
CA LEU A 201 -7.19 8.98 -16.47
C LEU A 201 -7.69 9.66 -17.77
N ARG A 202 -6.89 10.55 -18.38
CA ARG A 202 -7.13 11.08 -19.74
C ARG A 202 -6.69 10.14 -20.86
N GLY A 203 -6.18 8.95 -20.53
CA GLY A 203 -5.70 7.96 -21.49
C GLY A 203 -4.24 8.15 -21.91
N GLY A 204 -3.47 8.97 -21.20
CA GLY A 204 -2.03 9.07 -21.36
C GLY A 204 -1.29 7.80 -20.92
N SER A 205 -0.03 7.67 -21.34
CA SER A 205 0.85 6.58 -20.91
C SER A 205 1.64 6.97 -19.65
N VAL A 206 2.14 5.97 -18.91
CA VAL A 206 3.03 6.21 -17.76
C VAL A 206 4.37 6.82 -18.20
N GLU A 207 4.80 6.55 -19.43
CA GLU A 207 6.07 7.00 -20.00
C GLU A 207 6.17 8.52 -20.15
N ILE A 208 5.03 9.22 -20.27
CA ILE A 208 4.99 10.69 -20.42
C ILE A 208 4.85 11.42 -19.08
N VAL A 209 4.58 10.71 -17.98
CA VAL A 209 4.57 11.30 -16.64
C VAL A 209 6.00 11.31 -16.12
N ASP A 210 6.49 12.43 -15.61
CA ASP A 210 7.83 12.48 -15.02
C ASP A 210 7.90 11.58 -13.78
N HIS A 211 8.86 10.65 -13.76
CA HIS A 211 9.02 9.71 -12.67
C HIS A 211 10.44 9.15 -12.59
N LYS A 212 10.86 8.82 -11.37
CA LYS A 212 12.10 8.08 -11.14
C LYS A 212 11.79 6.59 -11.01
N CYS A 213 12.54 5.75 -11.71
CA CYS A 213 12.46 4.30 -11.60
C CYS A 213 13.77 3.73 -11.01
N THR A 214 13.64 2.90 -9.97
CA THR A 214 14.75 2.17 -9.37
C THR A 214 14.38 0.70 -9.21
N THR A 215 15.29 -0.20 -9.58
CA THR A 215 15.16 -1.64 -9.32
C THR A 215 16.10 -2.06 -8.19
N ILE A 216 15.56 -2.73 -7.18
CA ILE A 216 16.34 -3.39 -6.13
C ILE A 216 16.01 -4.87 -6.11
N GLN A 217 16.84 -5.67 -5.47
CA GLN A 217 16.57 -7.08 -5.26
C GLN A 217 16.17 -7.30 -3.79
N ILE A 218 15.07 -8.01 -3.57
CA ILE A 218 14.54 -8.35 -2.25
C ILE A 218 14.57 -9.86 -2.04
N ARG A 219 14.69 -10.30 -0.78
CA ARG A 219 14.61 -11.72 -0.40
C ARG A 219 13.18 -12.10 -0.03
N LEU A 220 12.66 -13.19 -0.57
CA LEU A 220 11.26 -13.62 -0.35
C LEU A 220 11.15 -14.86 0.57
N ALA A 221 12.24 -15.62 0.75
CA ALA A 221 12.28 -16.80 1.61
C ALA A 221 13.67 -17.00 2.25
N TYR A 222 13.70 -17.70 3.39
CA TYR A 222 14.93 -18.11 4.07
C TYR A 222 15.72 -19.12 3.21
#